data_AF-A0A8T3QUS1-F1
#
_entry.id   AF-A0A8T3QUS1-F1
#
_cell.length_a   1.000
_cell.length_b   1.000
_cell.length_c   1.000
_cell.angle_alpha   90.00
_cell.angle_beta   90.00
_cell.angle_gamma   90.00
#
_symmetry.space_group_name_H-M   'P 1'
#
loop_
_entity.id
_entity.type
_entity.pdbx_description
1 polymer ?
#
loop_
_entity_poly.entity_id
_entity_poly.type
_entity_poly.pdbx_seq_one_letter_code
_entity_poly.pdbx_strand_id
1 'polypeptide(L)' 'MPSRRSMTPADLRRVVVVEELDLSSDGRLAVVARRSIQGDRLLGHLFALRLDGRSCRGRRRSPARPSSGADRRYAT' A
#
# COMPACT_ATOMS: atom_id res chain seq x y z
N MET A 1 -7.27 21.50 25.41
CA MET A 1 -7.00 20.22 24.69
C MET A 1 -7.84 20.22 23.42
N PRO A 2 -7.26 20.35 22.23
CA PRO A 2 -8.06 20.26 21.01
C PRO A 2 -8.72 18.87 20.97
N SER A 3 -10.05 18.82 20.82
CA SER A 3 -10.75 17.54 20.70
C SER A 3 -10.24 16.85 19.43
N ARG A 4 -9.70 15.62 19.56
CA ARG A 4 -9.41 14.80 18.39
C ARG A 4 -10.74 14.43 17.77
N ARG A 5 -11.08 15.08 16.67
CA ARG A 5 -12.20 14.68 15.82
C ARG A 5 -12.01 13.21 15.44
N SER A 6 -13.05 12.39 15.62
CA SER A 6 -13.06 11.00 15.18
C SER A 6 -12.78 10.93 13.67
N MET A 7 -11.86 10.04 13.29
CA MET A 7 -11.48 9.80 11.90
C MET A 7 -12.68 9.27 11.11
N THR A 8 -13.00 9.91 9.99
CA THR A 8 -14.10 9.51 9.12
C THR A 8 -13.60 8.58 8.01
N PRO A 9 -14.49 7.80 7.35
CA PRO A 9 -14.11 7.05 6.15
C PRO A 9 -13.52 7.92 5.03
N ALA A 10 -13.92 9.20 4.94
CA ALA A 10 -13.35 10.13 3.98
C ALA A 10 -11.87 10.47 4.29
N ASP A 11 -11.51 10.48 5.57
CA ASP A 11 -10.13 10.68 6.03
C ASP A 11 -9.27 9.45 5.70
N LEU A 12 -9.81 8.24 5.87
CA LEU A 12 -9.14 6.97 5.53
C LEU A 12 -8.79 6.86 4.03
N ARG A 13 -9.60 7.43 3.14
CA ARG A 13 -9.31 7.44 1.69
C ARG A 13 -8.05 8.23 1.34
N ARG A 14 -7.55 9.08 2.23
CA ARG A 14 -6.32 9.84 2.04
C ARG A 14 -5.12 9.19 2.71
N VAL A 15 -5.34 8.13 3.49
CA VAL A 15 -4.27 7.42 4.19
C VAL A 15 -3.50 6.57 3.18
N VAL A 16 -2.19 6.76 3.19
CA VAL A 16 -1.22 5.93 2.49
C VAL A 16 -0.55 5.06 3.53
N VAL A 17 -0.66 3.74 3.37
CA VAL A 17 0.07 2.79 4.21
C VAL A 17 1.30 2.33 3.45
N VAL A 18 2.46 2.37 4.11
CA VAL A 18 3.68 1.75 3.63
C VAL A 18 3.87 0.49 4.48
N GLU A 19 3.76 -0.69 3.85
CA GLU A 19 3.63 -1.95 4.60
C GLU A 19 4.86 -2.84 4.54
N GLU A 20 5.61 -2.84 3.45
CA GLU A 20 6.81 -3.67 3.31
C GLU A 20 7.97 -2.81 2.86
N LEU A 21 9.07 -2.87 3.62
CA LEU A 21 10.34 -2.22 3.34
C LEU A 21 11.42 -3.27 3.50
N ASP A 22 11.92 -3.78 2.37
CA ASP A 22 13.12 -4.61 2.33
C ASP A 22 14.29 -3.77 1.84
N LEU A 23 15.47 -4.06 2.38
CA LEU A 23 16.72 -3.37 2.05
C LEU A 23 17.73 -4.41 1.54
N SER A 24 18.43 -4.12 0.45
CA SER A 24 19.54 -4.93 -0.01
C SER A 24 20.67 -4.96 1.03
N SER A 25 21.43 -6.04 1.04
CA SER A 25 22.53 -6.24 2.01
C SER A 25 23.62 -5.16 1.95
N ASP A 26 23.78 -4.50 0.80
CA ASP A 26 24.72 -3.39 0.60
C ASP A 26 24.12 -2.00 0.93
N GLY A 27 22.84 -1.96 1.34
CA GLY A 27 22.12 -0.74 1.69
C GLY A 27 21.81 0.19 0.51
N ARG A 28 22.00 -0.23 -0.75
CA ARG A 28 21.86 0.63 -1.93
C ARG A 28 20.50 0.57 -2.60
N LEU A 29 19.71 -0.46 -2.33
CA LEU A 29 18.40 -0.67 -2.92
C LEU A 29 17.38 -0.97 -1.84
N ALA A 30 16.28 -0.23 -1.83
CA ALA A 30 15.10 -0.58 -1.04
C ALA A 30 13.95 -1.00 -1.95
N VAL A 31 13.17 -1.97 -1.52
CA VAL A 31 11.88 -2.31 -2.12
C VAL A 31 10.80 -1.86 -1.14
N VAL A 32 9.85 -1.06 -1.64
CA VAL A 32 8.77 -0.52 -0.82
C VAL A 32 7.41 -0.85 -1.43
N ALA A 33 6.52 -1.45 -0.63
CA ALA A 33 5.12 -1.60 -0.97
C ALA A 33 4.29 -0.45 -0.38
N ARG A 34 3.63 0.32 -1.25
CA ARG A 34 2.69 1.38 -0.88
C ARG A 34 1.28 0.93 -1.21
N ARG A 35 0.36 1.02 -0.25
CA ARG A 35 -1.07 0.83 -0.47
C ARG A 35 -1.83 2.12 -0.24
N SER A 36 -2.83 2.37 -1.07
CA SER A 36 -3.70 3.54 -0.97
C SER A 36 -5.11 3.17 -1.41
N ILE A 37 -6.11 3.82 -0.82
CA ILE A 37 -7.49 3.69 -1.26
C ILE A 37 -7.79 4.82 -2.24
N GLN A 38 -8.20 4.48 -3.47
CA GLN A 38 -8.68 5.45 -4.45
C GLN A 38 -10.15 5.15 -4.75
N GLY A 39 -11.04 6.02 -4.25
CA GLY A 39 -12.48 5.76 -4.29
C GLY A 39 -12.88 4.61 -3.37
N ASP A 40 -13.39 3.53 -3.97
CA ASP A 40 -13.77 2.26 -3.33
C ASP A 40 -12.74 1.14 -3.56
N ARG A 41 -11.60 1.44 -4.21
CA ARG A 41 -10.58 0.45 -4.57
C ARG A 41 -9.32 0.59 -3.74
N LEU A 42 -8.82 -0.54 -3.24
CA LEU A 42 -7.47 -0.65 -2.71
C LEU A 42 -6.48 -0.80 -3.88
N LEU A 43 -5.48 0.07 -3.94
CA LEU A 43 -4.40 0.03 -4.93
C LEU A 43 -3.07 -0.24 -4.24
N GLY A 44 -2.30 -1.19 -4.77
CA GLY A 44 -0.95 -1.51 -4.31
C GLY A 44 0.09 -1.12 -5.35
N HIS A 45 1.17 -0.46 -4.94
CA HIS A 45 2.29 -0.09 -5.78
C HIS A 45 3.58 -0.63 -5.18
N LEU A 46 4.42 -1.25 -6.01
CA LEU A 46 5.75 -1.68 -5.60
C LEU A 46 6.79 -0.74 -6.22
N PHE A 47 7.65 -0.19 -5.37
CA PHE A 47 8.73 0.70 -5.78
C PHE A 47 10.07 0.04 -5.49
N ALA A 48 10.99 0.13 -6.44
CA ALA A 48 12.41 -0.13 -6.19
C ALA A 48 13.10 1.25 -6.11
N LEU A 49 13.68 1.56 -4.96
CA LEU A 49 14.33 2.83 -4.64
C LEU A 49 15.83 2.60 -4.66
N ARG A 50 16.58 3.30 -5.53
CA ARG A 50 18.03 3.42 -5.34
C ARG A 50 18.28 4.43 -4.24
N LEU A 51 19.06 4.06 -3.24
CA LEU A 51 19.38 4.88 -2.06
C LEU A 51 20.67 5.67 -2.22
N ASP A 52 21.27 5.64 -3.41
CA ASP A 52 22.46 6.39 -3.80
C ASP A 52 22.17 7.86 -4.19
N GLY A 53 20.98 8.37 -3.86
CA GLY A 53 20.62 9.78 -4.02
C GLY A 53 19.87 10.14 -5.31
N ARG A 54 19.43 9.17 -6.14
CA ARG A 54 18.64 9.44 -7.35
C ARG A 54 17.23 8.84 -7.29
N SER A 55 16.26 9.68 -7.60
CA SER A 55 14.81 9.49 -7.44
C SER A 55 14.26 8.18 -8.01
N CYS A 56 13.23 7.66 -7.34
CA CYS A 56 12.70 6.34 -7.55
C CYS A 56 11.64 6.31 -8.67
N ARG A 57 11.78 5.38 -9.63
CA ARG A 57 10.76 5.11 -10.65
C ARG A 57 9.76 4.07 -10.13
N GLY A 58 8.54 4.49 -9.83
CA GLY A 58 7.47 3.58 -9.42
C GLY A 58 6.92 2.76 -10.58
N ARG A 59 6.70 1.46 -10.36
CA ARG A 59 5.96 0.60 -11.29
C ARG A 59 4.57 0.34 -10.71
N ARG A 60 3.53 0.83 -11.39
CA ARG A 60 2.14 0.57 -11.01
C ARG A 60 1.82 -0.90 -11.28
N ARG A 61 1.58 -1.68 -10.22
CA ARG A 61 0.95 -3.00 -10.36
C ARG A 61 -0.54 -2.80 -10.13
N SER A 62 -1.38 -3.21 -11.07
CA SER A 62 -2.81 -3.30 -10.79
C SER A 62 -3.01 -4.42 -9.77
N PRO A 63 -3.88 -4.26 -8.75
CA PRO A 63 -4.21 -5.36 -7.86
C PRO A 63 -4.78 -6.51 -8.68
N ALA A 64 -4.35 -7.73 -8.37
CA ALA A 64 -4.96 -8.93 -8.94
C ALA A 64 -6.46 -8.88 -8.62
N ARG A 65 -7.29 -9.01 -9.66
CA ARG A 65 -8.74 -9.13 -9.51
C ARG A 65 -9.00 -10.29 -8.54
N PRO A 66 -9.76 -10.10 -7.44
CA PRO A 66 -10.07 -11.21 -6.56
C PRO A 66 -10.74 -12.30 -7.40
N SER A 67 -10.16 -13.50 -7.41
CA SER A 67 -10.80 -14.67 -8.01
C SER A 67 -12.16 -14.83 -7.34
N SER A 68 -13.22 -14.90 -8.15
CA SER A 68 -14.63 -14.97 -7.74
C SER A 68 -15.01 -16.28 -7.06
N GLY A 69 -14.21 -16.76 -6.10
CA GLY A 69 -14.33 -18.10 -5.52
C GLY A 69 -14.02 -18.18 -4.03
N ALA A 70 -14.16 -17.08 -3.28
CA ALA A 70 -14.07 -17.11 -1.82
C ALA A 70 -15.43 -16.78 -1.21
N ASP A 71 -16.42 -17.64 -1.44
CA ASP A 71 -17.59 -17.68 -0.58
C ASP A 71 -18.17 -19.11 -0.52
N ARG A 72 -18.69 -19.48 0.66
CA ARG A 72 -19.09 -20.82 1.15
C ARG A 72 -17.97 -21.74 1.63
N ARG A 73 -17.35 -21.44 2.79
CA ARG A 73 -16.98 -22.49 3.78
C ARG A 73 -16.89 -21.96 5.22
N TYR A 74 -17.87 -21.22 5.72
CA TYR A 74 -18.11 -21.11 7.17
C TYR A 74 -19.59 -20.79 7.42
N ALA A 75 -20.43 -21.82 7.33
CA ALA A 75 -21.72 -21.85 8.01
C ALA A 75 -21.77 -23.22 8.66
N THR A 76 -21.66 -23.23 9.98
CA THR A 76 -21.90 -24.40 10.83
C THR A 76 -23.28 -24.25 11.41
#